data_AF-A0A7C2SLV7-F1
#
_entry.id   AF-A0A7C2SLV7-F1
#
_cell.length_a   1.000
_cell.length_b   1.000
_cell.length_c   1.000
_cell.angle_alpha   90.00
_cell.angle_beta   90.00
_cell.angle_gamma   90.00
#
_symmetry.space_group_name_H-M   'P 1'
#
loop_
_entity.id
_entity.type
_entity.pdbx_description
1 polymer ?
#
loop_
_entity_poly.entity_id
_entity_poly.type
_entity_poly.pdbx_seq_one_letter_code
_entity_poly.pdbx_strand_id
1 'polypeptide(L)' 'GKAVRLGVTTRRDLSEMSLEELQGFDARIGADVFEVLTLEGSVAARDIEGGTAPSQVRRQIAAARERLGL' A
#
# COMPACT_ATOMS: atom_id res chain seq x y z
N GLY A 1 -13.18 -2.10 -7.97
CA GLY A 1 -13.31 -2.51 -9.38
C GLY A 1 -13.54 -1.35 -10.35
N LYS A 2 -14.45 -0.40 -10.07
CA LYS A 2 -14.77 0.72 -10.99
C LYS A 2 -13.56 1.61 -11.32
N ALA A 3 -12.79 2.02 -10.30
CA ALA A 3 -11.56 2.79 -10.50
C ALA A 3 -10.53 2.05 -11.39
N VAL A 4 -10.29 0.76 -11.14
CA VAL A 4 -9.41 -0.06 -11.98
C VAL A 4 -9.88 -0.08 -13.45
N ARG A 5 -11.19 -0.20 -13.68
CA ARG A 5 -11.76 -0.15 -15.05
C ARG A 5 -11.47 1.21 -15.72
N LEU A 6 -11.65 2.32 -15.00
CA LEU A 6 -11.32 3.66 -15.50
C LEU A 6 -9.83 3.73 -15.88
N GLY A 7 -8.94 3.28 -14.99
CA GLY A 7 -7.49 3.26 -15.22
C GLY A 7 -7.11 2.51 -16.50
N VAL A 8 -7.67 1.31 -16.71
CA VAL A 8 -7.45 0.54 -17.95
C VAL A 8 -7.95 1.28 -19.20
N THR A 9 -9.14 1.87 -19.16
CA THR A 9 -9.71 2.61 -20.30
C THR A 9 -8.90 3.87 -20.62
N THR A 10 -8.42 4.59 -19.61
CA THR A 10 -7.64 5.83 -19.79
C THR A 10 -6.13 5.62 -19.85
N ARG A 11 -5.65 4.37 -19.72
CA ARG A 11 -4.23 4.01 -19.59
C ARG A 11 -3.51 4.79 -18.47
N ARG A 12 -4.15 4.87 -17.32
CA ARG A 12 -3.64 5.51 -16.10
C ARG A 12 -3.56 4.50 -14.96
N ASP A 13 -2.54 4.63 -14.13
CA ASP A 13 -2.47 4.00 -12.82
C ASP A 13 -3.50 4.62 -11.85
N LEU A 14 -3.82 3.92 -10.76
CA LEU A 14 -4.71 4.45 -9.72
C LEU A 14 -4.12 5.70 -9.05
N SER A 15 -2.80 5.76 -8.90
CA SER A 15 -2.08 6.91 -8.33
C SER A 15 -2.15 8.18 -9.19
N GLU A 16 -2.50 8.05 -10.48
CA GLU A 16 -2.63 9.17 -11.42
C GLU A 16 -4.06 9.77 -11.44
N MET A 17 -5.00 9.20 -10.67
CA MET A 17 -6.37 9.72 -10.56
C MET A 17 -6.45 10.81 -9.50
N SER A 18 -7.29 11.82 -9.75
CA SER A 18 -7.54 12.86 -8.75
C SER A 18 -8.36 12.32 -7.57
N LEU A 19 -8.30 13.00 -6.42
CA LEU A 19 -9.14 12.63 -5.27
C LEU A 19 -10.62 12.71 -5.62
N GLU A 20 -11.03 13.71 -6.39
CA GLU A 20 -12.40 13.91 -6.86
C GLU A 20 -12.85 12.77 -7.79
N GLU A 21 -11.98 12.31 -8.70
CA GLU A 21 -12.25 11.13 -9.55
C GLU A 21 -12.49 9.89 -8.69
N LEU A 22 -11.65 9.67 -7.67
CA LEU A 22 -11.78 8.54 -6.75
C LEU A 22 -13.05 8.64 -5.89
N GLN A 23 -13.34 9.82 -5.35
CA GLN A 23 -14.55 10.11 -4.56
C GLN A 23 -15.84 9.97 -5.39
N GLY A 24 -15.76 10.19 -6.71
CA GLY A 24 -16.84 9.88 -7.64
C GLY A 24 -17.26 8.41 -7.64
N PHE A 25 -16.39 7.50 -7.16
CA PHE A 25 -16.74 6.08 -6.96
C PHE A 25 -17.23 5.77 -5.55
N ASP A 26 -16.66 6.40 -4.52
CA ASP A 26 -17.06 6.27 -3.12
C ASP A 26 -16.56 7.46 -2.30
N ALA A 27 -17.47 8.19 -1.65
CA ALA A 27 -17.15 9.39 -0.88
C ALA A 27 -16.28 9.15 0.36
N ARG A 28 -16.11 7.89 0.80
CA ARG A 28 -15.25 7.54 1.94
C ARG A 28 -13.77 7.57 1.59
N ILE A 29 -13.40 7.67 0.32
CA ILE A 29 -12.00 7.76 -0.10
C ILE A 29 -11.46 9.15 0.30
N GLY A 30 -10.52 9.16 1.23
CA GLY A 30 -9.81 10.35 1.68
C GLY A 30 -8.50 10.57 0.92
N ALA A 31 -7.86 11.70 1.19
CA ALA A 31 -6.56 12.05 0.61
C ALA A 31 -5.43 11.09 1.07
N ASP A 32 -5.63 10.39 2.19
CA ASP A 32 -4.75 9.34 2.71
C ASP A 32 -4.61 8.14 1.76
N VAL A 33 -5.51 7.98 0.78
CA VAL A 33 -5.41 6.94 -0.25
C VAL A 33 -4.08 7.00 -1.03
N PHE A 34 -3.53 8.19 -1.24
CA PHE A 34 -2.28 8.36 -1.99
C PHE A 34 -1.06 7.90 -1.19
N GLU A 35 -1.17 7.76 0.13
CA GLU A 35 -0.09 7.20 0.95
C GLU A 35 0.12 5.71 0.64
N VAL A 36 -0.94 4.98 0.28
CA VAL A 36 -0.90 3.53 0.00
C VAL A 36 -0.90 3.17 -1.49
N LEU A 37 -1.26 4.11 -2.37
CA LEU A 37 -1.15 3.98 -3.84
C LEU A 37 0.28 4.23 -4.35
N THR A 38 1.28 3.77 -3.59
CA THR A 38 2.69 3.76 -3.96
C THR A 38 3.26 2.37 -3.69
N LEU A 39 4.41 2.05 -4.30
CA LEU A 39 5.06 0.77 -4.02
C LEU A 39 5.46 0.68 -2.54
N GLU A 40 6.10 1.72 -2.04
CA GLU A 40 6.57 1.84 -0.65
C GLU A 40 5.39 1.80 0.33
N GLY A 41 4.33 2.55 0.04
CA GLY A 41 3.10 2.58 0.82
C GLY A 41 2.40 1.22 0.89
N SER A 42 2.28 0.54 -0.24
CA SER A 42 1.70 -0.81 -0.33
C SER A 42 2.48 -1.82 0.51
N VAL A 43 3.82 -1.78 0.45
CA VAL A 43 4.69 -2.64 1.26
C VAL A 43 4.59 -2.30 2.74
N ALA A 44 4.60 -1.01 3.10
CA ALA A 44 4.55 -0.52 4.47
C ALA A 44 3.19 -0.78 5.15
N ALA A 45 2.09 -0.77 4.39
CA ALA A 45 0.75 -1.00 4.93
C ALA A 45 0.53 -2.41 5.50
N ARG A 46 1.39 -3.37 5.15
CA ARG A 46 1.37 -4.73 5.70
C ARG A 46 2.17 -4.81 7.01
N ASP A 47 1.90 -3.90 7.95
CA ASP A 47 2.54 -3.85 9.28
C ASP A 47 1.76 -4.72 10.28
N ILE A 48 1.75 -6.02 10.00
CA ILE A 48 1.21 -7.07 10.87
C ILE A 48 2.31 -8.08 11.17
N GLU A 49 2.15 -8.90 12.20
CA GLU A 49 3.11 -9.97 12.47
C GLU A 49 3.31 -10.87 11.23
N GLY A 50 4.57 -11.05 10.82
CA GLY A 50 4.91 -11.78 9.59
C GLY A 50 4.78 -10.97 8.29
N GLY A 51 4.29 -9.73 8.36
CA GLY A 51 4.02 -8.88 7.20
C GLY A 51 5.28 -8.29 6.53
N THR A 52 5.06 -7.60 5.40
CA THR A 52 6.14 -7.06 4.55
C THR A 52 6.59 -5.66 4.94
N ALA A 53 5.98 -5.04 5.94
CA ALA A 53 6.39 -3.71 6.36
C ALA A 53 7.87 -3.70 6.80
N PRO A 54 8.66 -2.64 6.50
CA PRO A 54 10.06 -2.58 6.89
C PRO A 54 10.30 -2.76 8.40
N SER A 55 9.37 -2.31 9.24
CA SER A 55 9.36 -2.56 10.70
C SER A 55 9.32 -4.06 11.02
N GLN A 56 8.41 -4.79 10.38
CA GLN A 56 8.24 -6.25 10.54
C GLN A 56 9.44 -7.02 10.02
N VAL A 57 9.99 -6.64 8.85
CA VAL A 57 11.19 -7.26 8.30
C VAL A 57 12.38 -7.08 9.24
N ARG A 58 12.60 -5.88 9.78
CA ARG A 58 13.65 -5.63 10.78
C ARG A 58 13.47 -6.47 12.04
N ARG A 59 12.24 -6.58 12.57
CA ARG A 59 11.93 -7.44 13.72
C ARG A 59 12.24 -8.90 13.44
N GLN A 60 11.81 -9.42 12.28
CA GLN A 60 12.07 -10.80 11.90
C GLN A 60 13.55 -11.10 11.70
N ILE A 61 14.31 -10.16 11.13
CA ILE A 61 15.78 -10.28 11.02
C ILE A 61 16.42 -10.37 12.41
N ALA A 62 16.03 -9.52 13.36
CA ALA A 62 16.56 -9.56 14.72
C ALA A 62 16.27 -10.90 15.43
N ALA A 63 15.01 -11.37 15.37
CA ALA A 63 14.63 -12.65 15.94
C ALA A 63 15.35 -13.85 15.28
N ALA A 64 15.58 -13.77 13.96
CA ALA A 64 16.33 -14.80 13.25
C ALA A 64 17.81 -14.83 13.67
N ARG A 65 18.44 -13.66 13.86
CA ARG A 65 19.82 -13.56 14.36
C ARG A 65 19.96 -14.17 15.75
N GLU A 66 19.06 -13.82 16.67
CA GLU A 66 19.03 -14.39 18.01
C GLU A 66 18.92 -15.93 17.97
N ARG A 67 18.02 -16.47 17.14
CA ARG A 67 17.84 -17.92 16.99
C ARG A 67 19.06 -18.63 16.37
N LEU A 68 19.85 -17.93 15.57
CA LEU A 68 21.08 -18.45 14.95
C LEU A 68 22.33 -18.19 15.79
N GLY A 69 22.23 -17.45 16.90
CA GLY A 69 23.38 -17.05 17.72
C GLY A 69 24.29 -16.01 17.06
N LEU A 70 23.74 -15.15 16.20
CA LEU A 70 24.44 -14.05 15.51
C LEU A 70 24.25 -12.69 16.21
#